data_AF-A0AAR5P5N0-F1
#
_entry.id   AF-A0AAR5P5N0-F1
#
_cell.length_a   1.000
_cell.length_b   1.000
_cell.length_c   1.000
_cell.angle_alpha   90.00
_cell.angle_beta   90.00
_cell.angle_gamma   90.00
#
_symmetry.space_group_name_H-M   'P 1'
#
loop_
_entity.id
_entity.type
_entity.pdbx_description
1 polymer ?
#
loop_
_entity_poly.entity_id
_entity_poly.type
_entity_poly.pdbx_seq_one_letter_code
_entity_poly.pdbx_strand_id
1 'polypeptide(L)'
;LGDLSNPELRILTDQLERIRHGGDEVEVKRLSVRGLLPDTDYYMTYDGSTTMPGCHETVTWLILNKPIYITKQQMHGLRRLMQGDSKHPKAPLGNNFRPPQPLHHRPVRTNIDFNVRNKAATGKQCPSMYKDVYYKANSWKQH
;
A
#
# COMPACT_ATOMS: atom_id res chain seq x y z
N LEU A 1 -5.39 -2.98 -11.76
CA LEU A 1 -5.42 -4.33 -12.33
C LEU A 1 -4.62 -4.28 -13.62
N GLY A 2 -3.64 -5.16 -13.78
CA GLY A 2 -2.80 -5.23 -14.98
C GLY A 2 -2.84 -6.63 -15.59
N ASP A 3 -2.29 -6.75 -16.79
CA ASP A 3 -2.20 -8.04 -17.49
C ASP A 3 -1.07 -8.92 -16.94
N LEU A 4 -0.06 -8.28 -16.32
CA LEU A 4 1.08 -8.95 -15.69
C LEU A 4 1.02 -8.78 -14.17
N SER A 5 1.30 -9.88 -13.47
CA SER A 5 1.39 -9.91 -12.00
C SER A 5 2.83 -9.78 -11.53
N ASN A 6 3.00 -9.19 -10.35
CA ASN A 6 4.26 -9.25 -9.62
C ASN A 6 4.67 -10.72 -9.32
N PRO A 7 5.89 -11.16 -9.67
CA PRO A 7 6.33 -12.55 -9.47
C PRO A 7 6.35 -13.01 -8.02
N GLU A 8 6.76 -12.14 -7.08
CA GLU A 8 6.81 -12.47 -5.65
C GLU A 8 5.41 -12.58 -5.07
N LEU A 9 4.51 -11.66 -5.44
CA LEU A 9 3.13 -11.72 -5.01
C LEU A 9 2.42 -12.97 -5.55
N ARG A 10 2.81 -13.45 -6.73
CA ARG A 10 2.27 -14.69 -7.31
C ARG A 10 2.51 -15.90 -6.41
N ILE A 11 3.69 -16.00 -5.79
CA ILE A 11 4.02 -17.07 -4.84
C ILE A 11 2.97 -17.14 -3.71
N LEU A 12 2.52 -15.98 -3.22
CA LEU A 12 1.48 -15.88 -2.20
C LEU A 12 0.09 -16.20 -2.78
N THR A 13 -0.25 -15.61 -3.94
CA THR A 13 -1.57 -15.80 -4.53
C THR A 13 -1.85 -17.23 -4.98
N ASP A 14 -0.82 -17.99 -5.33
CA ASP A 14 -0.94 -19.40 -5.73
C ASP A 14 -1.34 -20.30 -4.54
N GLN A 15 -1.13 -19.85 -3.31
CA GLN A 15 -1.54 -20.59 -2.11
C GLN A 15 -2.97 -20.27 -1.65
N LEU A 16 -3.67 -19.30 -2.25
CA LEU A 16 -4.96 -18.80 -1.72
C LEU A 16 -6.06 -19.87 -1.58
N GLU A 17 -6.06 -20.89 -2.44
CA GLU A 17 -7.03 -21.99 -2.32
C GLU A 17 -6.75 -22.90 -1.12
N ARG A 18 -5.51 -22.95 -0.63
CA ARG A 18 -5.10 -23.74 0.54
C ARG A 18 -5.33 -23.00 1.86
N ILE A 19 -5.50 -21.68 1.81
CA ILE A 19 -5.72 -20.82 2.97
C ILE A 19 -7.08 -20.12 2.91
N ARG A 20 -8.10 -20.84 2.46
CA ARG A 20 -9.42 -20.25 2.19
C ARG A 20 -10.11 -19.78 3.47
N HIS A 21 -9.89 -20.46 4.60
CA HIS A 21 -10.60 -20.19 5.85
C HIS A 21 -9.67 -19.59 6.91
N GLY A 22 -10.26 -18.87 7.86
CA GLY A 22 -9.54 -18.31 9.00
C GLY A 22 -8.85 -19.42 9.82
N GLY A 23 -7.57 -19.22 10.08
CA GLY A 23 -6.72 -20.19 10.78
C GLY A 23 -6.02 -21.21 9.87
N ASP A 24 -6.34 -21.26 8.58
CA ASP A 24 -5.56 -22.03 7.62
C ASP A 24 -4.17 -21.39 7.43
N GLU A 25 -3.12 -22.22 7.37
CA GLU A 25 -1.74 -21.75 7.22
C GLU A 25 -0.98 -22.59 6.19
N VAL A 26 -0.05 -21.96 5.48
CA VAL A 26 0.87 -22.61 4.53
C VAL A 26 2.26 -22.00 4.66
N GLU A 27 3.27 -22.86 4.68
CA GLU A 27 4.67 -22.44 4.66
C GLU A 27 5.10 -21.94 3.27
N VAL A 28 5.71 -20.75 3.22
CA VAL A 28 6.30 -20.16 2.01
C VAL A 28 7.82 -20.26 2.09
N LYS A 29 8.43 -21.13 1.26
CA LYS A 29 9.87 -21.45 1.35
C LYS A 29 10.81 -20.31 1.00
N ARG A 30 10.45 -19.48 0.00
CA ARG A 30 11.26 -18.35 -0.47
C ARG A 30 10.35 -17.22 -0.94
N LEU A 31 10.65 -16.00 -0.47
CA LEU A 31 9.94 -14.78 -0.82
C LEU A 31 10.92 -13.61 -0.72
N SER A 32 11.05 -12.81 -1.78
CA SER A 32 11.83 -11.57 -1.76
C SER A 32 10.95 -10.41 -1.34
N VAL A 33 11.21 -9.85 -0.15
CA VAL A 33 10.48 -8.67 0.34
C VAL A 33 10.68 -7.47 -0.59
N ARG A 34 11.92 -7.27 -1.10
CA ARG A 34 12.20 -6.20 -2.07
C ARG A 34 11.41 -6.40 -3.37
N GLY A 35 11.25 -7.63 -3.82
CA GLY A 35 10.49 -7.93 -5.04
C GLY A 35 8.99 -7.70 -4.90
N LEU A 36 8.44 -7.62 -3.68
CA LEU A 36 7.06 -7.19 -3.43
C LEU A 36 6.88 -5.67 -3.50
N LEU A 37 7.98 -4.91 -3.46
CA LEU A 37 7.94 -3.46 -3.54
C LEU A 37 7.96 -3.01 -5.00
N PRO A 38 7.24 -1.94 -5.33
CA PRO A 38 7.31 -1.31 -6.64
C PRO A 38 8.68 -0.68 -6.87
N ASP A 39 9.15 -0.70 -8.11
CA ASP A 39 10.39 -0.06 -8.53
C ASP A 39 10.19 1.47 -8.64
N THR A 40 10.27 2.16 -7.49
CA THR A 40 10.17 3.61 -7.35
C THR A 40 10.91 4.07 -6.10
N ASP A 41 11.62 5.19 -6.21
CA ASP A 41 12.16 5.90 -5.05
C ASP A 41 11.21 6.98 -4.54
N TYR A 42 10.15 7.30 -5.28
CA TYR A 42 9.17 8.33 -4.96
C TYR A 42 8.13 7.85 -3.94
N TYR A 43 7.91 8.64 -2.88
CA TYR A 43 6.94 8.34 -1.83
C TYR A 43 6.36 9.60 -1.18
N MET A 44 5.25 9.43 -0.48
CA MET A 44 4.67 10.39 0.46
C MET A 44 4.74 9.83 1.87
N THR A 45 4.93 10.68 2.88
CA THR A 45 5.06 10.27 4.27
C THR A 45 4.34 11.22 5.23
N TYR A 46 3.72 10.65 6.27
CA TYR A 46 3.01 11.41 7.32
C TYR A 46 2.90 10.60 8.61
N ASP A 47 2.71 11.28 9.74
CA ASP A 47 2.47 10.63 11.04
C ASP A 47 0.98 10.33 11.21
N GLY A 48 0.66 9.11 11.65
CA GLY A 48 -0.70 8.64 11.79
C GLY A 48 -0.84 7.48 12.77
N SER A 49 -1.92 6.72 12.61
CA SER A 49 -2.28 5.63 13.51
C SER A 49 -2.32 4.28 12.83
N THR A 50 -2.37 3.23 13.65
CA THR A 50 -2.74 1.89 13.20
C THR A 50 -4.13 1.88 12.57
N THR A 51 -4.32 1.12 11.49
CA THR A 51 -5.63 0.98 10.80
C THR A 51 -6.48 -0.16 11.33
N MET A 52 -6.02 -0.81 12.41
CA MET A 52 -6.74 -1.84 13.16
C MET A 52 -7.17 -1.32 14.54
N PRO A 53 -8.10 -2.00 15.24
CA PRO A 53 -8.55 -1.61 16.57
C PRO A 53 -7.39 -1.33 17.54
N GLY A 54 -7.58 -0.35 18.43
CA GLY A 54 -6.52 0.26 19.25
C GLY A 54 -6.09 1.63 18.72
N CYS A 55 -6.09 1.81 17.39
CA CYS A 55 -5.93 3.11 16.71
C CYS A 55 -4.77 3.99 17.24
N HIS A 56 -3.68 3.39 17.69
CA HIS A 56 -2.58 4.11 18.33
C HIS A 56 -1.86 5.03 17.35
N GLU A 57 -1.67 6.30 17.72
CA GLU A 57 -0.99 7.34 16.94
C GLU A 57 0.54 7.26 17.07
N THR A 58 1.10 6.11 16.67
CA THR A 58 2.53 5.80 16.84
C THR A 58 3.22 5.42 15.53
N VAL A 59 2.56 5.63 14.38
CA VAL A 59 3.00 5.12 13.08
C VAL A 59 3.41 6.26 12.14
N THR A 60 4.60 6.19 11.56
CA THR A 60 4.97 6.98 10.38
C THR A 60 4.68 6.18 9.12
N TRP A 61 3.75 6.65 8.30
CA TRP A 61 3.33 6.00 7.06
C TRP A 61 4.25 6.38 5.90
N LEU A 62 4.67 5.39 5.11
CA LEU A 62 5.34 5.60 3.82
C LEU A 62 4.47 5.03 2.69
N ILE A 63 3.97 5.91 1.82
CA ILE A 63 3.12 5.57 0.67
C ILE A 63 3.94 5.71 -0.60
N LEU A 64 4.27 4.59 -1.24
CA LEU A 64 5.05 4.57 -2.48
C LEU A 64 4.21 5.06 -3.68
N ASN A 65 4.81 5.90 -4.53
CA ASN A 65 4.15 6.55 -5.68
C ASN A 65 4.07 5.67 -6.94
N LYS A 66 4.05 4.34 -6.76
CA LYS A 66 3.88 3.38 -7.85
C LYS A 66 3.20 2.14 -7.29
N PRO A 67 2.12 1.65 -7.91
CA PRO A 67 1.48 0.42 -7.45
C PRO A 67 2.26 -0.81 -7.90
N ILE A 68 2.03 -1.94 -7.23
CA ILE A 68 2.26 -3.26 -7.81
C ILE A 68 0.99 -3.73 -8.53
N TYR A 69 1.16 -4.51 -9.60
CA TYR A 69 0.06 -5.00 -10.40
C TYR A 69 -0.27 -6.45 -10.05
N ILE A 70 -1.57 -6.75 -10.07
CA ILE A 70 -2.12 -8.10 -9.99
C ILE A 70 -3.17 -8.31 -11.09
N THR A 71 -3.34 -9.56 -11.48
CA THR A 71 -4.35 -9.96 -12.46
C THR A 71 -5.74 -9.98 -11.83
N LYS A 72 -6.77 -9.97 -12.68
CA LYS A 72 -8.17 -10.13 -12.24
C LYS A 72 -8.36 -11.45 -11.50
N GLN A 73 -7.78 -12.54 -11.99
CA GLN A 73 -7.89 -13.86 -11.37
C GLN A 73 -7.34 -13.88 -9.94
N GLN A 74 -6.19 -13.25 -9.71
CA GLN A 74 -5.61 -13.13 -8.36
C GLN A 74 -6.50 -12.31 -7.43
N MET A 75 -7.04 -11.19 -7.92
CA MET A 75 -8.01 -10.37 -7.18
C MET A 75 -9.26 -11.18 -6.80
N HIS A 76 -9.78 -12.00 -7.73
CA HIS A 76 -10.89 -12.91 -7.45
C HIS A 76 -10.52 -13.99 -6.42
N GLY A 77 -9.28 -14.49 -6.42
CA GLY A 77 -8.76 -15.38 -5.39
C GLY A 77 -8.82 -14.73 -4.00
N LEU A 78 -8.27 -13.52 -3.86
CA LEU A 78 -8.27 -12.78 -2.60
C LEU A 78 -9.68 -12.53 -2.05
N ARG A 79 -10.64 -12.21 -2.94
CA ARG A 79 -12.04 -11.94 -2.57
C ARG A 79 -12.85 -13.20 -2.19
N ARG A 80 -12.30 -14.40 -2.40
CA ARG A 80 -12.93 -15.69 -2.02
C ARG A 80 -12.49 -16.20 -0.66
N LEU A 81 -11.52 -15.55 -0.02
CA LEU A 81 -11.12 -15.87 1.35
C LEU A 81 -12.27 -15.63 2.33
N MET A 82 -12.32 -16.39 3.42
CA MET A 82 -13.37 -16.36 4.42
C MET A 82 -12.83 -15.86 5.77
N GLN A 83 -13.67 -15.15 6.54
CA GLN A 83 -13.30 -14.60 7.85
C GLN A 83 -13.21 -15.66 8.95
N GLY A 84 -14.00 -16.73 8.85
CA GLY A 84 -14.06 -17.80 9.82
C GLY A 84 -13.42 -19.10 9.32
N ASP A 85 -13.31 -20.07 10.23
CA ASP A 85 -12.72 -21.38 9.95
C ASP A 85 -13.60 -22.25 9.03
N SER A 86 -13.10 -23.42 8.62
CA SER A 86 -13.82 -24.32 7.70
C SER A 86 -15.15 -24.86 8.25
N LYS A 87 -15.35 -24.92 9.57
CA LYS A 87 -16.60 -25.36 10.19
C LYS A 87 -17.60 -24.21 10.31
N HIS A 88 -17.10 -22.99 10.52
CA HIS A 88 -17.88 -21.77 10.69
C HIS A 88 -17.29 -20.62 9.85
N PRO A 89 -17.46 -20.64 8.52
CA PRO A 89 -16.71 -19.76 7.61
C PRO A 89 -17.07 -18.27 7.72
N LYS A 90 -18.15 -17.91 8.42
CA LYS A 90 -18.67 -16.53 8.56
C LYS A 90 -18.88 -15.88 7.18
N ALA A 91 -18.52 -14.60 7.02
CA ALA A 91 -18.62 -13.87 5.76
C ALA A 91 -17.30 -13.95 4.97
N PRO A 92 -17.33 -13.67 3.65
CA PRO A 92 -16.11 -13.44 2.89
C PRO A 92 -15.23 -12.35 3.52
N LEU A 93 -13.91 -12.51 3.46
CA LEU A 93 -12.91 -11.53 3.89
C LEU A 93 -12.81 -10.41 2.84
N GLY A 94 -13.89 -9.65 2.70
CA GLY A 94 -13.99 -8.47 1.85
C GLY A 94 -14.03 -7.19 2.67
N ASN A 95 -13.76 -6.06 1.99
CA ASN A 95 -13.85 -4.71 2.57
C ASN A 95 -13.06 -4.54 3.89
N ASN A 96 -11.95 -5.26 4.02
CA ASN A 96 -11.04 -5.25 5.16
C ASN A 96 -10.10 -4.03 5.14
N PHE A 97 -10.67 -2.83 4.96
CA PHE A 97 -9.95 -1.57 4.97
C PHE A 97 -10.67 -0.55 5.85
N ARG A 98 -9.89 0.37 6.44
CA ARG A 98 -10.43 1.51 7.19
C ARG A 98 -10.70 2.67 6.21
N PRO A 99 -11.85 3.36 6.30
CA PRO A 99 -12.11 4.55 5.47
C PRO A 99 -11.09 5.66 5.72
N PRO A 100 -10.81 6.52 4.71
CA PRO A 100 -9.96 7.69 4.89
C PRO A 100 -10.39 8.54 6.09
N GLN A 101 -9.42 8.97 6.88
CA GLN A 101 -9.66 9.84 8.04
C GLN A 101 -9.25 11.27 7.71
N PRO A 102 -9.83 12.28 8.37
CA PRO A 102 -9.44 13.66 8.15
C PRO A 102 -7.94 13.89 8.46
N LEU A 103 -7.33 14.82 7.73
CA LEU A 103 -5.91 15.11 7.89
C LEU A 103 -5.61 15.88 9.19
N HIS A 104 -6.57 16.65 9.69
CA HIS A 104 -6.44 17.48 10.91
C HIS A 104 -5.15 18.33 10.91
N HIS A 105 -4.86 19.01 9.79
CA HIS A 105 -3.69 19.89 9.63
C HIS A 105 -2.32 19.21 9.77
N ARG A 106 -2.25 17.88 9.80
CA ARG A 106 -0.97 17.17 9.79
C ARG A 106 -0.22 17.43 8.47
N PRO A 107 1.09 17.69 8.52
CA PRO A 107 1.88 17.88 7.31
C PRO A 107 2.08 16.53 6.60
N VAL A 108 1.88 16.53 5.28
CA VAL A 108 2.30 15.43 4.40
C VAL A 108 3.58 15.84 3.71
N ARG A 109 4.61 15.00 3.81
CA ARG A 109 5.93 15.24 3.22
C ARG A 109 6.13 14.31 2.03
N THR A 110 6.97 14.68 1.08
CA THR A 110 7.29 13.83 -0.07
C THR A 110 8.65 14.21 -0.65
N ASN A 111 9.31 13.25 -1.27
CA ASN A 111 10.51 13.47 -2.08
C ASN A 111 10.20 13.66 -3.58
N ILE A 112 8.92 13.72 -3.96
CA ILE A 112 8.48 13.99 -5.32
C ILE A 112 8.65 15.47 -5.61
N ASP A 113 9.49 15.80 -6.59
CA ASP A 113 9.59 17.16 -7.10
C ASP A 113 8.46 17.44 -8.11
N PHE A 114 7.43 18.15 -7.65
CA PHE A 114 6.31 18.57 -8.50
C PHE A 114 6.62 19.78 -9.39
N ASN A 115 7.80 20.39 -9.26
CA ASN A 115 8.23 21.55 -10.05
C ASN A 115 9.01 21.14 -11.30
N VAL A 116 9.41 19.87 -11.42
CA VAL A 116 9.93 19.32 -12.67
C VAL A 116 8.82 19.32 -13.71
N ARG A 117 8.68 20.44 -14.42
CA ARG A 117 7.94 20.50 -15.68
C ARG A 117 8.62 19.55 -16.65
N ASN A 118 8.14 18.32 -16.74
CA ASN A 118 8.41 17.50 -17.90
C ASN A 118 7.91 18.30 -19.11
N LYS A 119 8.84 18.74 -19.98
CA LYS A 119 8.55 19.40 -21.27
C LYS A 119 7.64 18.56 -22.19
N ALA A 120 7.26 17.35 -21.79
CA ALA A 120 6.43 16.40 -22.54
C ALA A 120 4.99 16.25 -22.01
N ALA A 121 4.57 16.91 -20.94
CA ALA A 121 3.22 16.74 -20.38
C ALA A 121 2.43 18.05 -20.34
N THR A 122 1.73 18.35 -21.44
CA THR A 122 0.50 19.16 -21.44
C THR A 122 -0.63 18.39 -20.73
N GLY A 123 -0.42 18.04 -19.45
CA GLY A 123 -1.34 17.29 -18.62
C GLY A 123 -1.87 18.16 -17.49
N LYS A 124 -3.20 18.15 -17.31
CA LYS A 124 -3.98 18.98 -16.38
C LYS A 124 -3.35 19.04 -14.97
N GLN A 125 -3.10 20.27 -14.51
CA GLN A 125 -2.79 20.56 -13.11
C GLN A 125 -3.98 20.12 -12.23
N CYS A 126 -3.75 19.29 -11.22
CA CYS A 126 -4.79 18.88 -10.26
C CYS A 126 -5.23 20.10 -9.43
N PRO A 127 -6.49 20.60 -9.56
CA PRO A 127 -6.92 21.86 -8.94
C PRO A 127 -6.99 21.81 -7.40
N SER A 128 -7.08 20.63 -6.81
CA SER A 128 -7.30 20.43 -5.36
C SER A 128 -6.02 20.35 -4.53
N MET A 129 -4.85 20.41 -5.14
CA MET A 129 -3.59 20.31 -4.40
C MET A 129 -3.17 21.70 -3.89
N TYR A 130 -3.73 22.11 -2.75
CA TYR A 130 -3.22 23.25 -2.02
C TYR A 130 -1.80 22.93 -1.53
N LYS A 131 -0.81 23.74 -1.96
CA LYS A 131 0.62 23.50 -1.75
C LYS A 131 1.20 24.54 -0.80
N ASP A 132 1.27 24.18 0.48
CA ASP A 132 2.07 24.90 1.48
C ASP A 132 3.35 24.11 1.77
N VAL A 133 4.33 24.26 0.87
CA VAL A 133 5.59 23.51 0.91
C VAL A 133 6.61 24.26 1.77
N TYR A 134 6.73 23.85 3.03
CA TYR A 134 7.82 24.31 3.91
C TYR A 134 8.86 23.20 4.02
N TYR A 135 9.95 23.27 3.25
CA TYR A 135 11.12 22.43 3.49
C TYR A 135 12.26 23.26 4.07
N LYS A 136 12.79 22.83 5.22
CA LYS A 136 14.10 23.22 5.71
C LYS A 136 14.87 21.91 5.87
N ALA A 137 15.85 21.67 5.00
CA ALA A 137 16.70 20.49 5.12
C ALA A 137 17.50 20.60 6.43
N ASN A 138 17.48 19.56 7.25
CA ASN A 138 18.40 19.46 8.38
C ASN A 138 19.79 19.19 7.80
N SER A 139 20.74 20.11 8.04
CA SER A 139 22.14 19.90 7.69
C SER A 139 22.73 18.86 8.64
N TRP A 140 22.90 17.63 8.17
CA TRP A 140 23.65 16.61 8.91
C TRP A 140 25.13 16.94 8.80
N LYS A 141 25.78 17.24 9.93
CA LYS A 141 27.25 17.29 9.98
C LYS A 141 27.74 15.85 10.04
N GLN A 142 28.58 15.45 9.09
CA GLN A 142 29.36 14.23 9.23
C GLN A 142 30.34 14.44 10.39
N HIS A 143 30.30 13.55 11.37
CA HIS A 143 31.28 13.45 12.43
C HIS A 143 32.43 12.54 11.97
#